data_AF-A0A418TBL9-F1
#
_entry.id   AF-A0A418TBL9-F1
#
_cell.length_a   1.000
_cell.length_b   1.000
_cell.length_c   1.000
_cell.angle_alpha   90.00
_cell.angle_beta   90.00
_cell.angle_gamma   90.00
#
_symmetry.space_group_name_H-M   'P 1'
#
loop_
_entity.id
_entity.type
_entity.pdbx_description
1 polymer ?
#
loop_
_entity_poly.entity_id
_entity_poly.type
_entity_poly.pdbx_seq_one_letter_code
_entity_poly.pdbx_strand_id
1 'polypeptide(L)' 'MMKIIALFGVGIGVLLFILTQSGVEIPIVIGTTTYEGMEASLLLLIGSPIVVILIGFIISIFSFSTGKK' A
#
# COMPACT_ATOMS: atom_id res chain seq x y z
N MET A 1 0.66 -9.54 15.00
CA MET A 1 0.08 -8.30 14.45
C MET A 1 0.74 -7.88 13.15
N MET A 2 2.07 -7.68 13.10
CA MET A 2 2.79 -7.21 11.90
C MET A 2 2.62 -8.11 10.66
N LYS A 3 2.59 -9.44 10.84
CA LYS A 3 2.36 -10.40 9.74
C LYS A 3 0.98 -10.26 9.08
N ILE A 4 -0.05 -9.95 9.87
CA ILE A 4 -1.43 -9.78 9.38
C ILE A 4 -1.53 -8.49 8.55
N ILE A 5 -0.93 -7.41 9.06
CA ILE A 5 -0.89 -6.11 8.38
C ILE A 5 -0.15 -6.21 7.05
N ALA A 6 0.99 -6.92 7.02
CA ALA A 6 1.72 -7.17 5.77
C ALA A 6 0.88 -7.99 4.77
N LEU A 7 0.15 -9.01 5.23
CA LEU A 7 -0.72 -9.82 4.38
C LEU A 7 -1.87 -8.99 3.78
N PHE A 8 -2.46 -8.08 4.55
CA PHE A 8 -3.45 -7.11 4.05
C PHE A 8 -2.86 -6.17 3.01
N GLY A 9 -1.64 -5.66 3.24
CA GLY A 9 -0.93 -4.82 2.28
C GLY A 9 -0.68 -5.53 0.95
N VAL A 10 -0.22 -6.79 1.00
CA VAL A 10 -0.06 -7.63 -0.20
C VAL A 10 -1.40 -7.91 -0.86
N GLY A 11 -2.45 -8.23 -0.10
CA GLY A 11 -3.78 -8.50 -0.65
C GLY A 11 -4.37 -7.28 -1.38
N ILE A 12 -4.22 -6.09 -0.81
CA ILE A 12 -4.63 -4.82 -1.46
C ILE A 12 -3.81 -4.58 -2.73
N GLY A 13 -2.49 -4.79 -2.69
CA GLY A 13 -1.64 -4.63 -3.85
C GLY A 13 -1.98 -5.56 -5.00
N VAL A 14 -2.23 -6.84 -4.68
CA VAL A 14 -2.64 -7.84 -5.68
C VAL A 14 -4.00 -7.48 -6.26
N LEU A 15 -4.95 -7.05 -5.44
CA LEU A 15 -6.28 -6.64 -5.92
C LEU A 15 -6.20 -5.43 -6.86
N LEU A 16 -5.42 -4.40 -6.48
CA LEU A 16 -5.20 -3.23 -7.32
C LEU A 16 -4.49 -3.61 -8.63
N PHE A 17 -3.49 -4.49 -8.57
CA PHE A 17 -2.81 -5.01 -9.75
C PHE A 17 -3.79 -5.71 -10.71
N ILE A 18 -4.64 -6.61 -10.20
CA ILE A 18 -5.63 -7.32 -11.03
C ILE A 18 -6.62 -6.34 -11.66
N LEU A 19 -7.09 -5.33 -10.91
CA LEU A 19 -7.97 -4.29 -11.45
C LEU A 19 -7.29 -3.54 -12.60
N THR A 20 -6.02 -3.16 -12.44
CA THR A 20 -5.27 -2.49 -13.51
C THR A 20 -5.08 -3.37 -14.74
N GLN A 21 -4.79 -4.66 -14.57
CA GLN A 21 -4.71 -5.60 -15.70
C GLN A 21 -6.08 -5.88 -16.35
N SER A 22 -7.18 -5.66 -15.63
CA SER A 22 -8.55 -5.82 -16.15
C SER A 22 -9.07 -4.57 -16.88
N GLY A 23 -8.22 -3.57 -17.12
CA GLY A 23 -8.55 -2.34 -17.83
C GLY A 23 -9.00 -1.19 -16.94
N VAL A 24 -8.95 -1.32 -15.61
CA VAL A 24 -9.15 -0.19 -14.69
C VAL A 24 -7.84 0.55 -14.52
N GLU A 25 -7.59 1.55 -15.34
CA GLU A 25 -6.36 2.34 -15.26
C GLU A 25 -6.33 3.16 -13.97
N ILE A 26 -5.37 2.83 -13.10
CA ILE A 26 -5.09 3.56 -11.87
C ILE A 26 -3.73 4.24 -12.07
N PRO A 27 -3.69 5.48 -12.58
CA PRO A 27 -2.43 6.19 -12.77
C PRO A 27 -1.78 6.52 -11.43
N ILE A 28 -0.46 6.35 -11.35
CA ILE A 28 0.33 6.78 -10.19
C ILE A 28 1.07 8.06 -10.56
N VAL A 29 0.96 9.08 -9.72
CA VAL A 29 1.73 10.32 -9.87
C VAL A 29 2.83 10.37 -8.82
N ILE A 30 4.08 10.44 -9.26
CA ILE A 30 5.24 10.68 -8.38
C ILE A 30 5.88 12.00 -8.80
N GLY A 31 5.71 13.03 -7.96
CA GLY A 31 6.14 14.38 -8.30
C GLY A 31 5.35 14.94 -9.49
N THR A 32 6.04 15.21 -10.60
CA THR A 32 5.44 15.68 -11.86
C THR A 32 5.30 14.59 -12.92
N THR A 33 5.72 13.36 -12.60
CA THR A 33 5.70 12.24 -13.54
C THR A 33 4.47 11.37 -13.26
N THR A 34 3.66 11.15 -14.29
CA THR A 34 2.54 10.20 -14.27
C THR A 34 3.00 8.87 -14.87
N TYR A 35 2.85 7.80 -14.08
CA TYR A 35 3.06 6.43 -14.48
C TYR A 35 1.71 5.81 -14.83
N GLU A 36 1.67 5.05 -15.93
CA GLU A 36 0.44 4.44 -16.46
C GLU A 36 0.67 2.96 -16.79
N GLY A 37 -0.43 2.24 -17.00
CA GLY A 37 -0.44 0.84 -17.41
C GLY A 37 0.36 -0.08 -16.48
N MET A 38 1.28 -0.86 -17.08
CA MET A 38 2.05 -1.88 -16.36
C MET A 38 2.93 -1.27 -15.26
N GLU A 39 3.59 -0.14 -15.53
CA GLU A 39 4.50 0.49 -14.57
C GLU A 39 3.74 0.96 -13.32
N ALA A 40 2.58 1.60 -13.52
CA ALA A 40 1.70 1.99 -12.41
C ALA A 40 1.23 0.78 -11.61
N SER A 41 0.85 -0.32 -12.28
CA SER A 41 0.37 -1.52 -11.60
C SER A 41 1.43 -2.18 -10.72
N LEU A 42 2.69 -2.21 -11.16
CA LEU A 42 3.82 -2.74 -10.39
C LEU A 42 4.16 -1.83 -9.21
N LEU A 43 4.10 -0.52 -9.41
CA LEU A 43 4.28 0.46 -8.35
C LEU A 43 3.17 0.35 -7.29
N LEU A 44 1.92 0.10 -7.66
CA LEU A 44 0.81 -0.18 -6.73
C LEU A 44 1.05 -1.47 -5.94
N LEU A 45 1.48 -2.54 -6.61
CA LEU A 45 1.70 -3.84 -6.00
C LEU A 45 2.81 -3.81 -4.94
N ILE A 46 3.91 -3.11 -5.22
CA ILE A 46 5.04 -2.99 -4.29
C ILE A 46 4.78 -1.90 -3.25
N GLY A 47 4.18 -0.79 -3.65
CA GLY A 47 3.94 0.37 -2.78
C GLY A 47 2.89 0.12 -1.70
N SER A 48 1.83 -0.64 -2.00
CA SER A 48 0.74 -0.86 -1.04
C SER A 48 1.16 -1.63 0.23
N PRO A 49 1.97 -2.72 0.19
CA PRO A 49 2.55 -3.28 1.41
C PRO A 49 3.35 -2.28 2.25
N ILE A 50 4.14 -1.43 1.60
CA ILE A 50 5.00 -0.45 2.28
C ILE A 50 4.14 0.56 3.02
N VAL A 51 3.14 1.14 2.36
CA VAL A 51 2.22 2.12 2.96
C VAL A 51 1.47 1.51 4.14
N VAL A 52 0.95 0.30 4.00
CA VAL A 52 0.20 -0.39 5.05
C VAL A 52 1.08 -0.71 6.27
N ILE A 53 2.34 -1.11 6.05
CA ILE A 53 3.32 -1.31 7.12
C ILE A 53 3.63 0.00 7.84
N LEU A 54 3.83 1.10 7.10
CA LEU A 54 4.09 2.42 7.69
C LEU A 54 2.92 2.89 8.55
N ILE A 55 1.67 2.74 8.06
CA ILE A 55 0.47 3.07 8.84
C ILE A 55 0.41 2.22 10.11
N GLY A 56 0.63 0.90 10.00
CA GLY A 56 0.64 0.00 11.15
C GLY A 56 1.72 0.38 12.18
N PHE A 57 2.90 0.79 11.72
CA PHE A 57 3.99 1.26 12.57
C PHE A 57 3.63 2.57 13.30
N ILE A 58 3.07 3.55 12.58
CA ILE A 58 2.62 4.81 13.16
C ILE A 58 1.56 4.56 14.24
N ILE A 59 0.54 3.74 13.94
CA ILE A 59 -0.51 3.38 14.91
C ILE A 59 0.12 2.71 16.14
N SER A 60 1.11 1.83 15.95
CA SER A 60 1.80 1.17 17.05
C SER A 60 2.51 2.16 17.97
N ILE A 61 3.17 3.19 17.42
CA ILE A 61 3.83 4.24 18.23
C ILE A 61 2.81 4.97 19.09
N PHE A 62 1.71 5.43 18.50
CA PHE A 62 0.69 6.20 19.22
C PHE A 62 -0.08 5.35 20.24
N SER A 63 -0.37 4.10 19.92
CA SER A 63 -1.01 3.17 20.86
C SER A 63 -0.11 2.89 22.07
N PHE A 64 1.20 2.76 21.87
CA PHE A 64 2.15 2.54 22.98
C PHE A 64 2.31 3.79 23.86
N SER A 65 2.22 4.98 23.26
CA SER A 65 2.21 6.25 24.01
C SER A 65 0.97 6.39 24.90
N THR A 66 -0.18 5.88 24.44
CA THR A 66 -1.45 5.94 25.18
C THR A 66 -1.55 4.88 26.29
N GLY A 67 -0.78 3.80 26.20
CA GLY A 67 -0.71 2.71 27.20
C GLY A 67 0.13 3.01 28.45
N LYS A 68 0.80 4.17 28.54
CA LYS A 68 1.40 4.65 29.79
C LYS A 68 0.36 5.45 30.60
N LYS A 69 -0.60 4.75 31.19
CA LYS A 69 -1.37 5.20 32.37
C LYS A 69 -1.59 4.03 33.29
#